data_AF-A0A0Q6SIN8-F1
#
_entry.id   AF-A0A0Q6SIN8-F1
#
_cell.length_a   1.000
_cell.length_b   1.000
_cell.length_c   1.000
_cell.angle_alpha   90.00
_cell.angle_beta   90.00
_cell.angle_gamma   90.00
#
_symmetry.space_group_name_H-M   'P 1'
#
loop_
_entity.id
_entity.type
_entity.pdbx_description
1 polymer ?
#
loop_
_entity_poly.entity_id
_entity_poly.type
_entity_poly.pdbx_seq_one_letter_code
_entity_poly.pdbx_strand_id
1 'polypeptide(L)'
;MSKPVFDTLTGMYFTVDDPDGSYGTGQVIRLAAEGVYFIRFDGNEVPLPLELASIGEMLESTEEEFKRWRFFDTIEERDKWIEWLDAPSKPRVVSLVRPTK
;
A
#
# COMPACT_ATOMS: atom_id res chain seq x y z
N MET A 1 23.32 25.08 -6.69
CA MET A 1 22.93 24.52 -5.38
C MET A 1 21.99 23.36 -5.63
N SER A 2 22.45 22.13 -5.44
CA SER A 2 21.61 20.94 -5.49
C SER A 2 20.67 20.99 -4.28
N LYS A 3 19.36 21.00 -4.52
CA LYS A 3 18.37 20.85 -3.44
C LYS A 3 18.64 19.52 -2.74
N PRO A 4 18.61 19.45 -1.39
CA PRO A 4 18.67 18.16 -0.71
C PRO A 4 17.45 17.36 -1.17
N VAL A 5 17.70 16.21 -1.79
CA VAL A 5 16.62 15.30 -2.17
C VAL A 5 16.22 14.57 -0.90
N PHE A 6 14.99 14.80 -0.45
CA PHE A 6 14.45 14.16 0.74
C PHE A 6 13.97 12.76 0.38
N ASP A 7 14.71 11.75 0.83
CA ASP A 7 14.31 10.35 0.77
C ASP A 7 13.40 10.07 1.96
N THR A 8 12.11 9.86 1.71
CA THR A 8 11.08 9.69 2.75
C THR A 8 10.40 8.33 2.71
N LEU A 9 10.51 7.60 1.61
CA LEU A 9 9.76 6.35 1.39
C LEU A 9 10.66 5.12 1.36
N THR A 10 11.98 5.27 1.25
CA THR A 10 12.90 4.12 1.20
C THR A 10 12.76 3.25 2.45
N GLY A 11 12.63 1.94 2.23
CA GLY A 11 12.46 0.94 3.29
C GLY A 11 11.00 0.67 3.67
N MET A 12 10.07 1.56 3.31
CA MET A 12 8.65 1.38 3.59
C MET A 12 8.05 0.22 2.79
N TYR A 13 7.05 -0.42 3.37
CA TYR A 13 6.21 -1.41 2.71
C TYR A 13 4.99 -0.72 2.15
N PHE A 14 4.39 -1.27 1.09
CA PHE A 14 3.18 -0.69 0.51
C PHE A 14 2.13 -1.74 0.15
N THR A 15 0.89 -1.25 0.07
CA THR A 15 -0.17 -1.86 -0.72
C THR A 15 -0.62 -0.89 -1.80
N VAL A 16 -0.98 -1.40 -2.98
CA VAL A 16 -1.59 -0.64 -4.07
C VAL A 16 -2.90 -1.31 -4.46
N ASP A 17 -4.00 -0.59 -4.31
CA ASP A 17 -5.32 -1.10 -4.71
C ASP A 17 -5.43 -1.04 -6.24
N ASP A 18 -5.88 -2.12 -6.88
CA ASP A 18 -6.18 -2.16 -8.31
C ASP A 18 -7.68 -1.92 -8.57
N PRO A 19 -8.06 -1.43 -9.78
CA PRO A 19 -9.46 -1.11 -10.09
C PRO A 19 -10.42 -2.31 -10.02
N ASP A 20 -9.92 -3.54 -10.12
CA ASP A 20 -10.71 -4.76 -10.02
C ASP A 20 -11.01 -5.18 -8.57
N GLY A 21 -10.53 -4.41 -7.59
CA GLY A 21 -10.68 -4.68 -6.16
C GLY A 21 -9.62 -5.65 -5.60
N SER A 22 -8.69 -6.11 -6.44
CA SER A 22 -7.46 -6.75 -5.95
C SER A 22 -6.48 -5.70 -5.44
N TYR A 23 -5.41 -6.15 -4.78
CA TYR A 23 -4.34 -5.26 -4.36
C TYR A 23 -2.98 -5.94 -4.56
N GLY A 24 -2.01 -5.16 -4.99
CA GLY A 24 -0.60 -5.52 -4.97
C GLY A 24 0.05 -5.16 -3.63
N THR A 25 1.07 -5.91 -3.23
CA THR A 25 1.90 -5.59 -2.06
C THR A 25 3.36 -5.50 -2.47
N GLY A 26 4.16 -4.77 -1.71
CA GLY A 26 5.59 -4.69 -1.98
C GLY A 26 6.37 -3.83 -1.00
N GLN A 27 7.58 -3.47 -1.41
CA GLN A 27 8.51 -2.65 -0.66
C GLN A 27 9.19 -1.59 -1.54
N VAL A 28 9.37 -0.40 -0.99
CA VAL A 28 10.22 0.64 -1.57
C VAL A 28 11.67 0.35 -1.22
N ILE A 29 12.50 0.13 -2.22
CA ILE A 29 13.88 -0.35 -2.05
C ILE A 29 14.86 0.81 -1.85
N ARG A 30 14.79 1.84 -2.71
CA ARG A 30 15.63 3.04 -2.61
C ARG A 30 15.15 4.15 -3.54
N LEU A 31 15.53 5.39 -3.24
CA LEU A 31 15.40 6.51 -4.16
C LEU A 31 16.28 6.33 -5.41
N ALA A 32 15.70 6.52 -6.60
CA ALA A 32 16.38 6.45 -7.89
C ALA A 32 16.74 7.84 -8.43
N ALA A 33 15.81 8.78 -8.31
CA ALA A 33 15.95 10.19 -8.70
C ALA A 33 15.04 11.05 -7.80
N GLU A 34 15.11 12.38 -7.91
CA GLU A 34 14.22 13.27 -7.15
C GLU A 34 12.76 12.92 -7.40
N GLY A 35 12.09 12.43 -6.35
CA GLY A 35 10.70 12.00 -6.41
C GLY A 35 10.44 10.70 -7.19
N VAL A 36 11.45 9.88 -7.46
CA VAL A 36 11.30 8.58 -8.13
C VAL A 36 12.00 7.49 -7.33
N TYR A 37 11.31 6.39 -7.08
CA TYR A 37 11.79 5.28 -6.26
C TYR A 37 11.86 3.98 -7.03
N PHE A 38 12.84 3.16 -6.69
CA PHE A 38 12.81 1.74 -7.00
C PHE A 38 11.90 1.02 -6.02
N ILE A 39 10.93 0.29 -6.54
CA ILE A 39 10.01 -0.55 -5.77
C ILE A 39 10.15 -2.01 -6.19
N ARG A 40 9.70 -2.90 -5.31
CA ARG A 40 9.62 -4.33 -5.57
C ARG A 40 8.26 -4.85 -5.11
N PHE A 41 7.51 -5.44 -6.02
CA PHE A 41 6.27 -6.16 -5.70
C PHE A 41 6.58 -7.54 -5.11
N ASP A 42 5.74 -7.98 -4.19
CA ASP A 42 5.76 -9.34 -3.64
C ASP A 42 5.15 -10.33 -4.65
N GLY A 43 5.51 -11.61 -4.55
CA GLY A 43 4.90 -12.67 -5.38
C GLY A 43 5.49 -12.85 -6.78
N ASN A 44 6.39 -11.98 -7.23
CA ASN A 44 7.19 -12.23 -8.43
C ASN A 44 8.29 -13.26 -8.12
N GLU A 45 8.18 -14.46 -8.69
CA GLU A 45 9.18 -15.54 -8.57
C GLU A 45 10.54 -15.18 -9.21
N VAL A 46 10.58 -14.08 -9.97
CA VAL A 46 11.80 -13.56 -10.58
C VAL A 46 12.41 -12.50 -9.65
N PRO A 47 13.71 -12.59 -9.30
CA PRO A 47 14.39 -11.60 -8.44
C PRO A 47 14.47 -10.18 -9.02
N LEU A 48 13.91 -9.96 -10.22
CA LEU A 48 13.94 -8.75 -11.04
C LEU A 48 12.59 -8.69 -11.76
N PRO A 49 11.84 -7.58 -11.69
CA PRO A 49 12.39 -6.24 -11.85
C PRO A 49 12.14 -5.34 -10.64
N LEU A 50 13.14 -4.51 -10.33
CA LEU A 50 12.88 -3.27 -9.61
C LEU A 50 12.11 -2.36 -10.57
N GLU A 51 10.90 -1.98 -10.19
CA GLU A 51 10.10 -1.03 -10.96
C GLU A 51 10.39 0.40 -10.50
N LEU A 52 10.21 1.35 -11.40
CA LEU A 52 10.30 2.77 -11.09
C LEU A 52 8.90 3.30 -10.88
N ALA A 53 8.67 3.94 -9.74
CA ALA A 53 7.43 4.64 -9.45
C ALA A 53 7.74 6.03 -8.90
N SER A 54 7.04 7.02 -9.42
CA SER A 54 7.17 8.41 -8.99
C SER A 54 6.28 8.71 -7.78
N ILE A 55 6.68 9.70 -6.97
CA ILE A 55 5.85 10.23 -5.88
C ILE A 55 4.50 10.71 -6.41
N GLY A 56 4.48 11.29 -7.63
CA GLY A 56 3.24 11.68 -8.29
C GLY A 56 2.29 10.49 -8.39
N GLU A 57 2.71 9.42 -9.05
CA GLU A 57 1.91 8.20 -9.21
C GLU A 57 1.53 7.54 -7.88
N MET A 58 2.41 7.62 -6.87
CA MET A 58 2.17 7.06 -5.54
C MET A 58 1.19 7.89 -4.70
N LEU A 59 1.11 9.20 -4.91
CA LEU A 59 0.27 10.10 -4.11
C LEU A 59 -1.00 10.55 -4.86
N GLU A 60 -1.10 10.28 -6.15
CA GLU A 60 -2.25 10.69 -6.95
C GLU A 60 -3.46 9.80 -6.65
N SER A 61 -4.44 10.39 -5.97
CA SER A 61 -5.78 9.83 -5.83
C SER A 61 -6.63 10.31 -7.02
N THR A 62 -6.68 9.55 -8.11
CA THR A 62 -7.44 9.92 -9.31
C THR A 62 -8.92 9.56 -9.18
N GLU A 63 -9.83 10.53 -9.33
CA GLU A 63 -11.29 10.36 -9.18
C GLU A 63 -11.93 9.30 -10.10
N GLU A 64 -11.22 8.84 -11.14
CA GLU A 64 -11.80 8.00 -12.19
C GLU A 64 -11.18 6.58 -12.30
N GLU A 65 -9.97 6.31 -11.78
CA GLU A 65 -9.25 5.03 -11.95
C GLU A 65 -8.24 4.74 -10.81
N PHE A 66 -8.68 4.81 -9.55
CA PHE A 66 -7.79 4.83 -8.37
C PHE A 66 -6.85 3.63 -8.24
N LYS A 67 -5.56 3.82 -8.57
CA LYS A 67 -4.47 3.07 -7.94
C LYS A 67 -4.12 3.72 -6.62
N ARG A 68 -4.68 3.21 -5.51
CA ARG A 68 -4.48 3.82 -4.20
C ARG A 68 -3.31 3.19 -3.47
N TRP A 69 -2.21 3.92 -3.35
CA TRP A 69 -1.06 3.49 -2.58
C TRP A 69 -1.24 3.80 -1.09
N ARG A 70 -0.82 2.86 -0.25
CA ARG A 70 -0.65 3.06 1.20
C ARG A 70 0.71 2.56 1.60
N PHE A 71 1.39 3.34 2.44
CA PHE A 71 2.74 3.04 2.91
C PHE A 71 2.74 2.72 4.40
N PHE A 72 3.59 1.80 4.80
CA PHE A 72 3.71 1.26 6.16
C PHE A 72 5.19 1.22 6.56
N ASP A 73 5.49 1.55 7.81
CA ASP A 73 6.86 1.50 8.32
C ASP A 73 7.32 0.05 8.53
N THR A 74 6.38 -0.84 8.85
CA THR A 74 6.65 -2.24 9.19
C THR A 74 5.79 -3.21 8.39
N ILE A 75 6.28 -4.44 8.22
CA ILE A 75 5.54 -5.50 7.56
C ILE A 75 4.31 -5.90 8.37
N GLU A 76 4.39 -5.85 9.71
CA GLU A 76 3.30 -6.18 10.61
C GLU A 76 2.12 -5.20 10.50
N GLU A 77 2.40 -3.91 10.28
CA GLU A 77 1.34 -2.91 10.05
C GLU A 77 0.66 -3.11 8.70
N ARG A 78 1.43 -3.41 7.66
CA ARG A 78 0.89 -3.78 6.34
C ARG A 78 0.03 -5.03 6.44
N ASP A 79 0.50 -6.05 7.14
CA ASP A 79 -0.21 -7.32 7.24
C ASP A 79 -1.52 -7.18 8.04
N LYS A 80 -1.56 -6.36 9.10
CA LYS A 80 -2.82 -6.00 9.78
C LYS A 80 -3.79 -5.27 8.87
N TRP A 81 -3.28 -4.41 7.99
CA TRP A 81 -4.11 -3.73 6.99
C TRP A 81 -4.69 -4.72 5.98
N ILE A 82 -3.88 -5.67 5.51
CA ILE A 82 -4.31 -6.77 4.64
C ILE A 82 -5.39 -7.62 5.32
N GLU A 83 -5.19 -8.00 6.59
CA GLU A 83 -6.20 -8.72 7.37
C GLU A 83 -7.51 -7.94 7.48
N TRP A 84 -7.46 -6.61 7.60
CA TRP A 84 -8.64 -5.75 7.61
C TRP A 84 -9.33 -5.67 6.24
N LEU A 85 -8.57 -5.61 5.15
CA LEU A 85 -9.09 -5.62 3.78
C LEU A 85 -9.79 -6.95 3.46
N ASP A 86 -9.16 -8.06 3.83
CA ASP A 86 -9.64 -9.41 3.56
C ASP A 86 -10.76 -9.84 4.53
N ALA A 87 -10.92 -9.12 5.65
CA ALA A 87 -11.96 -9.43 6.62
C ALA A 87 -13.34 -9.31 5.94
N PRO A 88 -14.14 -10.39 5.91
CA PRO A 88 -15.47 -10.32 5.34
C PRO A 88 -16.28 -9.27 6.08
N SER A 89 -16.83 -8.32 5.32
CA SER A 89 -17.72 -7.22 5.75
C SER A 89 -19.04 -7.69 6.36
N LYS A 90 -19.09 -8.89 6.95
CA LYS A 90 -20.20 -9.31 7.79
C LYS A 90 -20.24 -8.39 9.00
N PRO A 91 -21.30 -7.59 9.19
CA PRO A 91 -21.47 -6.89 10.45
C PRO A 91 -21.42 -7.96 11.54
N ARG A 92 -20.53 -7.80 12.53
CA ARG A 92 -20.65 -8.57 13.77
C ARG A 92 -22.06 -8.28 14.26
N VAL A 93 -22.97 -9.25 14.10
CA VAL A 93 -24.28 -9.19 14.73
C VAL A 93 -23.99 -9.26 16.21
N VAL A 94 -23.81 -8.09 16.84
CA VAL A 94 -23.89 -7.97 18.29
C VAL A 94 -25.31 -8.41 18.60
N SER A 95 -25.47 -9.61 19.14
CA SER A 95 -26.78 -10.15 19.47
C SER A 95 -27.56 -9.07 20.22
N LEU A 96 -28.66 -8.59 19.64
CA LEU A 96 -29.63 -7.77 20.33
C LEU A 96 -30.18 -8.60 21.48
N VAL A 97 -29.54 -8.49 22.65
CA VAL A 97 -30.06 -9.02 23.89
C VAL A 97 -31.33 -8.23 24.14
N ARG A 98 -32.48 -8.85 23.92
CA ARG A 98 -33.78 -8.26 24.29
C ARG A 98 -33.72 -8.00 25.80
N PRO A 99 -34.01 -6.78 26.28
CA PRO A 99 -34.17 -6.57 27.70
C PRO A 99 -35.35 -7.42 28.17
N THR A 100 -35.10 -8.33 29.10
CA THR A 100 -36.14 -9.05 29.83
C THR A 100 -36.96 -8.02 30.63
N LYS A 101 -38.30 -8.12 30.52
CA LYS A 101 -39.27 -7.30 31.24
C LYS A 101 -39.06 -7.33 32.76
#